data_AF-A0A286EHV4-F1
#
_entry.id   AF-A0A286EHV4-F1
#
_cell.length_a   1.000
_cell.length_b   1.000
_cell.length_c   1.000
_cell.angle_alpha   90.00
_cell.angle_beta   90.00
_cell.angle_gamma   90.00
#
_symmetry.space_group_name_H-M   'P 1'
#
loop_
_entity.id
_entity.type
_entity.pdbx_description
1 polymer ?
#
loop_
_entity_poly.entity_id
_entity_poly.type
_entity_poly.pdbx_seq_one_letter_code
_entity_poly.pdbx_strand_id
1 'polypeptide(L)'
;MNWTQTHQRYQALREIESELDLRLDGELPWRPGYAAVFGDRDGLLFALQLQWNVAAQAQLDEQFLDAEELEQARRELAARHPGLLLALRRNGTRRLPPVPVSEQHCRHDAARRAS
;
A
#
# COMPACT_ATOMS: atom_id res chain seq x y z
N MET A 1 17.58 -1.82 -3.40
CA MET A 1 16.71 -2.25 -4.52
C MET A 1 17.18 -1.63 -5.84
N ASN A 2 17.10 -2.39 -6.93
CA ASN A 2 17.25 -1.89 -8.31
C ASN A 2 15.86 -1.51 -8.87
N TRP A 3 15.82 -0.68 -9.91
CA TRP A 3 14.56 -0.20 -10.52
C TRP A 3 13.64 -1.35 -10.96
N THR A 4 14.20 -2.43 -11.50
CA THR A 4 13.45 -3.60 -11.97
C THR A 4 12.72 -4.33 -10.84
N GLN A 5 13.35 -4.52 -9.68
CA GLN A 5 12.73 -5.12 -8.49
C GLN A 5 11.60 -4.23 -7.96
N THR A 6 11.82 -2.91 -7.94
CA THR A 6 10.78 -1.96 -7.54
C THR A 6 9.58 -2.04 -8.48
N HIS A 7 9.80 -2.08 -9.79
CA HIS A 7 8.74 -2.19 -10.78
C HIS A 7 7.96 -3.52 -10.68
N GLN A 8 8.66 -4.64 -10.51
CA GLN A 8 8.05 -5.95 -10.29
C GLN A 8 7.19 -5.96 -9.03
N ARG A 9 7.65 -5.32 -7.95
CA ARG A 9 6.88 -5.20 -6.70
C ARG A 9 5.59 -4.39 -6.91
N TYR A 10 5.65 -3.28 -7.64
CA TYR A 10 4.46 -2.47 -7.95
C TYR A 10 3.49 -3.20 -8.87
N GLN A 11 3.99 -3.90 -9.88
CA GLN A 11 3.14 -4.70 -10.78
C GLN A 11 2.40 -5.80 -10.00
N ALA A 12 3.12 -6.56 -9.17
CA ALA A 12 2.50 -7.59 -8.34
C ALA A 12 1.44 -7.01 -7.39
N LEU A 13 1.69 -5.84 -6.78
CA LEU A 13 0.70 -5.15 -5.95
C LEU A 13 -0.58 -4.78 -6.73
N ARG A 14 -0.43 -4.21 -7.93
CA ARG A 14 -1.58 -3.84 -8.78
C ARG A 14 -2.42 -5.06 -9.18
N GLU A 15 -1.77 -6.17 -9.50
CA GLU A 15 -2.44 -7.43 -9.83
C GLU A 15 -3.22 -7.97 -8.63
N ILE A 16 -2.61 -7.92 -7.44
CA ILE A 16 -3.25 -8.36 -6.18
C ILE A 16 -4.43 -7.46 -5.82
N GLU A 17 -4.29 -6.14 -5.92
CA GLU A 17 -5.40 -5.18 -5.71
C GLU A 17 -6.56 -5.48 -6.65
N SER A 18 -6.28 -5.68 -7.94
CA SER A 18 -7.31 -5.99 -8.94
C SER A 18 -8.00 -7.33 -8.63
N GLU A 19 -7.26 -8.35 -8.24
CA GLU A 19 -7.83 -9.64 -7.83
C GLU A 19 -8.73 -9.48 -6.59
N LEU A 20 -8.31 -8.71 -5.60
CA LEU A 20 -9.08 -8.44 -4.39
C LEU A 20 -10.39 -7.70 -4.70
N ASP A 21 -10.33 -6.66 -5.53
CA ASP A 21 -11.50 -5.88 -5.91
C ASP A 21 -12.48 -6.68 -6.80
N LEU A 22 -12.00 -7.68 -7.55
CA LEU A 22 -12.84 -8.62 -8.28
C LEU A 22 -13.51 -9.66 -7.37
N ARG A 23 -12.78 -10.21 -6.40
CA ARG A 23 -13.28 -11.30 -5.55
C ARG A 23 -14.19 -10.82 -4.43
N LEU A 24 -13.91 -9.66 -3.84
CA LEU A 24 -14.66 -9.07 -2.72
C LEU A 24 -14.90 -10.03 -1.55
N ASP A 25 -14.03 -11.01 -1.34
CA ASP A 25 -14.12 -11.99 -0.26
C ASP A 25 -13.27 -11.60 0.98
N GLY A 26 -12.37 -10.63 0.81
CA GLY A 26 -11.44 -10.17 1.84
C GLY A 26 -10.29 -11.15 2.12
N GLU A 27 -10.18 -12.22 1.35
CA GLU A 27 -9.12 -13.20 1.49
C GLU A 27 -7.88 -12.74 0.75
N LEU A 28 -6.74 -12.74 1.44
CA LEU A 28 -5.47 -12.34 0.83
C LEU A 28 -5.05 -13.42 -0.19
N PRO A 29 -4.83 -13.07 -1.47
CA PRO A 29 -4.51 -14.03 -2.53
C PRO A 29 -3.04 -14.45 -2.45
N TRP A 30 -2.64 -15.09 -1.34
CA TRP A 30 -1.27 -15.50 -1.12
C TRP A 30 -0.88 -16.66 -2.04
N ARG A 31 0.22 -16.50 -2.78
CA ARG A 31 0.78 -17.50 -3.69
C ARG A 31 2.28 -17.66 -3.43
N PRO A 32 2.89 -18.85 -3.60
CA PRO A 32 4.32 -19.07 -3.34
C PRO A 32 5.24 -18.08 -4.08
N GLY A 33 4.88 -17.65 -5.29
CA GLY A 33 5.65 -16.65 -6.05
C GLY A 33 5.74 -15.27 -5.38
N TYR A 34 4.81 -14.93 -4.51
CA TYR A 34 4.80 -13.67 -3.77
C TYR A 34 5.81 -13.66 -2.61
N ALA A 35 6.24 -14.81 -2.11
CA ALA A 35 7.27 -14.89 -1.06
C ALA A 35 8.60 -14.27 -1.50
N ALA A 36 8.97 -14.39 -2.78
CA ALA A 36 10.19 -13.78 -3.31
C ALA A 36 10.14 -12.24 -3.31
N VAL A 37 8.94 -11.65 -3.34
CA VAL A 37 8.73 -10.20 -3.45
C VAL A 37 8.40 -9.58 -2.08
N PHE A 38 7.57 -10.25 -1.29
CA PHE A 38 6.99 -9.72 -0.05
C PHE A 38 7.49 -10.44 1.20
N GLY A 39 8.27 -11.52 1.06
CA GLY A 39 8.77 -12.35 2.16
C GLY A 39 7.73 -13.37 2.60
N ASP A 40 6.64 -12.89 3.20
CA ASP A 40 5.56 -13.72 3.73
C ASP A 40 4.18 -13.04 3.57
N ARG A 41 3.15 -13.73 4.06
CA ARG A 41 1.75 -13.26 4.00
C ARG A 41 1.57 -11.93 4.72
N ASP A 42 2.28 -11.74 5.83
CA ASP A 42 2.19 -10.54 6.67
C ASP A 42 2.92 -9.35 6.00
N GLY A 43 4.03 -9.60 5.31
CA GLY A 43 4.74 -8.63 4.48
C GLY A 43 3.95 -8.18 3.26
N LEU A 44 3.13 -9.06 2.67
CA LEU A 44 2.16 -8.66 1.64
C LEU A 44 1.06 -7.76 2.23
N LEU A 45 0.49 -8.14 3.38
CA LEU A 45 -0.52 -7.32 4.05
C LEU A 45 0.02 -5.94 4.40
N PHE A 46 1.25 -5.87 4.91
CA PHE A 46 1.93 -4.62 5.21
C PHE A 46 2.13 -3.77 3.94
N ALA A 47 2.54 -4.39 2.83
CA ALA A 47 2.72 -3.68 1.57
C ALA A 47 1.41 -3.07 1.06
N LEU A 48 0.29 -3.80 1.16
CA LEU A 48 -1.04 -3.31 0.80
C LEU A 48 -1.49 -2.17 1.71
N GLN A 49 -1.22 -2.27 3.01
CA GLN A 49 -1.56 -1.20 3.96
C GLN A 49 -0.74 0.06 3.71
N LEU A 50 0.55 -0.07 3.42
CA LEU A 50 1.41 1.04 3.06
C LEU A 50 0.90 1.73 1.79
N GLN A 51 0.56 0.96 0.76
CA GLN A 51 0.04 1.47 -0.50
C GLN A 51 -1.29 2.23 -0.31
N TRP A 52 -2.20 1.68 0.49
CA TRP A 52 -3.44 2.37 0.88
C TRP A 52 -3.15 3.70 1.59
N ASN A 53 -2.22 3.71 2.55
CA ASN A 53 -1.88 4.93 3.29
C ASN A 53 -1.28 6.00 2.37
N VAL A 54 -0.41 5.63 1.43
CA VAL A 54 0.14 6.56 0.43
C VAL A 54 -0.96 7.12 -0.46
N ALA A 55 -1.87 6.28 -0.94
CA ALA A 55 -3.00 6.73 -1.76
C ALA A 55 -3.96 7.66 -1.00
N ALA A 56 -4.21 7.35 0.28
CA ALA A 56 -5.01 8.18 1.17
C ALA A 56 -4.35 9.53 1.44
N GLN A 57 -3.07 9.55 1.82
CA GLN A 57 -2.32 10.80 2.04
C GLN A 57 -2.28 11.70 0.80
N ALA A 58 -2.17 11.11 -0.40
CA ALA A 58 -2.11 11.87 -1.63
C ALA A 58 -3.47 12.49 -2.05
N GLN A 59 -4.60 11.95 -1.56
CA GLN A 59 -5.94 12.34 -2.01
C GLN A 59 -6.78 12.99 -0.91
N LEU A 60 -6.42 12.78 0.36
CA LEU A 60 -7.10 13.28 1.54
C LEU A 60 -6.22 14.34 2.21
N ASP A 61 -5.83 15.36 1.44
CA ASP A 61 -5.03 16.45 1.95
C ASP A 61 -5.93 17.46 2.67
N GLU A 62 -5.96 17.36 4.00
CA GLU A 62 -6.75 18.20 4.91
C GLU A 62 -6.38 19.69 4.83
N GLN A 63 -5.25 20.04 4.20
CA GLN A 63 -4.86 21.44 4.01
C GLN A 63 -5.67 22.14 2.90
N PHE A 64 -6.29 21.37 1.99
CA PHE A 64 -6.97 21.89 0.80
C PHE A 64 -8.46 21.52 0.72
N LEU A 65 -8.94 20.64 1.58
CA LEU A 65 -10.31 20.15 1.59
C LEU A 65 -11.02 20.57 2.88
N ASP A 66 -12.27 20.99 2.77
CA ASP A 66 -13.13 21.12 3.95
C ASP A 66 -13.61 19.74 4.45
N ALA A 67 -14.34 19.73 5.58
CA ALA A 67 -14.77 18.48 6.21
C ALA A 67 -15.74 17.65 5.36
N GLU A 68 -16.57 18.30 4.53
CA GLU A 68 -17.53 17.61 3.66
C GLU A 68 -16.81 17.03 2.45
N GLU A 69 -15.93 17.82 1.83
CA GLU A 69 -15.09 17.41 0.71
C GLU A 69 -14.15 16.26 1.09
N LEU A 70 -13.56 16.32 2.29
CA LEU A 70 -12.69 15.26 2.81
C LEU A 70 -13.45 13.95 3.01
N GLU A 71 -14.65 14.00 3.60
CA GLU A 71 -15.47 12.79 3.79
C GLU A 71 -15.95 12.23 2.44
N GLN A 72 -16.28 13.08 1.48
CA GLN A 72 -16.63 12.67 0.14
C GLN A 72 -15.43 12.00 -0.57
N ALA A 73 -14.25 12.63 -0.54
CA ALA A 73 -13.02 12.07 -1.09
C ALA A 73 -12.66 10.72 -0.43
N ARG A 74 -12.88 10.59 0.89
CA ARG A 74 -12.68 9.33 1.60
C ARG A 74 -13.63 8.23 1.12
N ARG A 75 -14.91 8.56 0.89
CA ARG A 75 -15.90 7.62 0.35
C ARG A 75 -15.55 7.20 -1.08
N GLU A 76 -15.15 8.14 -1.93
CA GLU A 76 -14.75 7.86 -3.30
C GLU A 76 -13.49 6.99 -3.36
N LEU A 77 -12.50 7.28 -2.52
CA LEU A 77 -11.31 6.45 -2.39
C LEU A 77 -11.64 5.04 -1.91
N ALA A 78 -12.53 4.91 -0.94
CA ALA A 78 -13.00 3.62 -0.47
C ALA A 78 -13.79 2.85 -1.55
N ALA A 79 -14.62 3.55 -2.33
CA ALA A 79 -15.42 2.96 -3.39
C ALA A 79 -14.59 2.45 -4.57
N ARG A 80 -13.41 3.03 -4.80
CA ARG A 80 -12.47 2.56 -5.83
C ARG A 80 -11.73 1.28 -5.48
N HIS A 81 -11.58 0.99 -4.18
CA HIS A 81 -10.81 -0.17 -3.70
C HIS A 81 -11.56 -0.97 -2.61
N PRO A 82 -12.79 -1.44 -2.90
CA PRO A 82 -13.64 -2.11 -1.91
C PRO A 82 -13.05 -3.44 -1.42
N GLY A 83 -12.41 -4.22 -2.28
CA GLY A 83 -11.82 -5.51 -1.96
C GLY A 83 -10.54 -5.37 -1.14
N LEU A 84 -9.70 -4.40 -1.51
CA LEU A 84 -8.52 -4.04 -0.71
C LEU A 84 -8.92 -3.67 0.73
N LEU A 85 -9.90 -2.78 0.89
CA LEU A 85 -10.36 -2.37 2.22
C LEU A 85 -10.96 -3.53 3.00
N LEU A 86 -11.70 -4.42 2.35
CA LEU A 86 -12.23 -5.61 3.00
C LEU A 86 -11.10 -6.54 3.47
N ALA A 87 -10.07 -6.75 2.65
CA ALA A 87 -8.90 -7.55 3.01
C ALA A 87 -8.13 -6.92 4.18
N LEU A 88 -7.89 -5.61 4.16
CA LEU A 88 -7.24 -4.89 5.25
C LEU A 88 -8.06 -4.95 6.54
N ARG A 89 -9.38 -4.82 6.49
CA ARG A 89 -10.26 -4.92 7.68
C ARG A 89 -10.25 -6.32 8.27
N ARG A 90 -10.35 -7.36 7.43
CA ARG A 90 -10.39 -8.76 7.84
C ARG A 90 -9.07 -9.21 8.45
N ASN A 91 -7.94 -8.74 7.92
CA ASN A 91 -6.61 -9.14 8.37
C ASN A 91 -5.96 -8.15 9.35
N GLY A 92 -6.41 -6.89 9.42
CA GLY A 92 -5.85 -5.83 10.28
C GLY A 92 -6.16 -5.97 11.77
N THR A 93 -7.11 -6.83 12.15
CA THR A 93 -7.28 -7.29 13.54
C THR A 93 -6.12 -8.18 14.01
N ARG A 94 -5.35 -8.74 13.08
CA ARG A 94 -4.08 -9.41 13.33
C ARG A 94 -2.99 -8.35 13.34
N ARG A 95 -2.75 -7.73 14.50
CA ARG A 95 -1.70 -6.70 14.70
C ARG A 95 -0.39 -7.14 14.04
N LEU A 96 0.00 -6.45 12.97
CA LEU A 96 1.34 -6.57 12.39
C LEU A 96 2.34 -5.86 13.30
N PRO A 97 3.54 -6.41 13.53
CA PRO A 97 4.59 -5.70 14.27
C PRO A 97 5.02 -4.45 13.49
N PRO A 98 5.37 -3.35 14.18
CA PRO A 98 5.89 -2.16 13.54
C PRO A 98 7.20 -2.49 12.81
N VAL A 99 7.26 -2.20 11.51
CA VAL A 99 8.49 -2.32 10.70
C VAL A 99 9.33 -1.07 10.93
N PRO A 100 10.61 -1.16 11.31
CA PRO A 100 11.47 0.00 11.47
C PRO A 100 11.74 0.66 10.10
N VAL A 101 11.39 1.95 10.01
CA VAL A 101 11.62 2.81 8.84
C VAL A 101 13.10 3.21 8.81
N SER A 102 14.01 2.31 8.39
CA SER A 102 15.45 2.59 8.50
C SER A 102 16.26 2.62 7.19
N GLU A 103 15.67 2.50 5.99
CA GLU A 103 16.51 2.47 4.76
C GLU A 103 16.03 3.30 3.56
N GLN A 104 15.06 4.21 3.71
CA GLN A 104 14.60 5.04 2.58
C GLN A 104 15.35 6.37 2.43
N HIS A 105 15.95 6.91 3.50
CA HIS A 105 16.45 8.30 3.51
C HIS A 105 17.91 8.50 3.04
N CYS A 106 18.73 7.46 2.83
CA CYS A 106 20.15 7.67 2.49
C CYS A 106 20.48 7.91 1.01
N ARG A 107 19.50 7.95 0.08
CA ARG A 107 19.80 8.12 -1.36
C ARG A 107 19.55 9.49 -1.94
N HIS A 108 18.93 10.43 -1.22
CA HIS A 108 18.63 11.77 -1.77
C HIS A 108 19.71 12.84 -1.46
N ASP A 109 20.60 12.63 -0.48
CA ASP A 109 21.57 13.65 -0.05
C ASP A 109 22.93 13.62 -0.76
N ALA A 110 23.23 12.59 -1.55
CA ALA A 110 24.56 12.45 -2.19
C ALA A 110 24.77 13.35 -3.42
N ALA A 111 23.72 14.01 -3.94
CA ALA A 111 23.80 14.78 -5.19
C ALA A 111 24.00 16.31 -5.00
N ARG A 112 24.11 16.82 -3.76
CA ARG A 112 24.15 18.27 -3.48
C ARG A 112 25.46 18.82 -2.88
N ARG A 113 26.51 18.01 -2.73
CA ARG A 113 27.80 18.43 -2.13
C ARG A 113 29.01 18.36 -3.09
N ALA A 114 28.79 18.58 -4.38
CA ALA A 114 29.87 18.79 -5.34
C ALA A 114 29.49 19.94 -6.29
N SER A 115 29.53 21.16 -5.78
CA SER A 115 29.62 22.41 -6.55
C SER A 115 30.34 23.44 -5.70
#